data_AF-A0A6I7PQX9-F1
#
_entry.id   AF-A0A6I7PQX9-F1
#
_cell.length_a   1.000
_cell.length_b   1.000
_cell.length_c   1.000
_cell.angle_alpha   90.00
_cell.angle_beta   90.00
_cell.angle_gamma   90.00
#
_symmetry.space_group_name_H-M   'P 1'
#
loop_
_entity.id
_entity.type
_entity.pdbx_description
1 polymer ?
#
loop_
_entity_poly.entity_id
_entity_poly.type
_entity_poly.pdbx_seq_one_letter_code
_entity_poly.pdbx_strand_id
1 'polypeptide(L)'
;IYELSDAMPSKIHMIVPKGFRRRTLIPKPLVLHQKDLSPDEARAMRGFKVTTPLRTLFDLVHSELEVPDSELLDQAIREALHRGLISRSELKKSKLWSQLEKMNWSFS
;
A
#
# COMPACT_ATOMS: atom_id res chain seq x y z
N ILE A 1 4.70 -8.28 -6.03
CA ILE A 1 3.47 -8.59 -5.26
C ILE A 1 2.39 -7.61 -5.73
N TYR A 2 1.20 -8.14 -6.07
CA TYR A 2 0.07 -7.51 -6.79
C TYR A 2 0.34 -6.88 -8.18
N GLU A 3 1.58 -6.50 -8.50
CA GLU A 3 1.95 -5.97 -9.82
C GLU A 3 1.05 -4.80 -10.23
N LEU A 4 0.84 -3.89 -9.28
CA LEU A 4 -0.07 -2.76 -9.45
C LEU A 4 0.51 -1.74 -10.44
N SER A 5 1.82 -1.55 -10.44
CA SER A 5 2.51 -0.68 -11.39
C SER A 5 3.88 -1.24 -11.77
N ASP A 6 4.50 -0.62 -12.76
CA ASP A 6 5.85 -0.95 -13.24
C ASP A 6 6.97 -0.37 -12.34
N ALA A 7 6.61 0.13 -11.15
CA ALA A 7 7.58 0.65 -10.19
C ALA A 7 8.56 -0.45 -9.74
N MET A 8 9.86 -0.20 -9.89
CA MET A 8 10.93 -1.06 -9.38
C MET A 8 11.43 -0.51 -8.03
N PRO A 9 11.05 -1.10 -6.89
CA PRO A 9 11.36 -0.52 -5.59
C PRO A 9 12.84 -0.74 -5.21
N SER A 10 13.52 0.34 -4.83
CA SER A 10 14.90 0.29 -4.31
C SER A 10 14.97 -0.20 -2.85
N LYS A 11 13.83 -0.20 -2.14
CA LYS A 11 13.68 -0.58 -0.73
C LYS A 11 12.53 -1.57 -0.54
N ILE A 12 12.67 -2.43 0.46
CA ILE A 12 11.63 -3.33 0.93
C ILE A 12 10.92 -2.66 2.11
N HIS A 13 9.61 -2.54 2.03
CA HIS A 13 8.80 -1.95 3.09
C HIS A 13 8.03 -3.04 3.85
N MET A 14 8.14 -3.02 5.18
CA MET A 14 7.48 -3.98 6.06
C MET A 14 6.74 -3.26 7.18
N ILE A 15 5.48 -3.64 7.39
CA ILE A 15 4.67 -3.13 8.50
C ILE A 15 4.84 -4.05 9.70
N VAL A 16 5.10 -3.46 10.87
CA VAL A 16 5.26 -4.15 12.14
C VAL A 16 4.36 -3.52 13.20
N PRO A 17 3.92 -4.26 14.23
CA PRO A 17 3.13 -3.70 15.33
C PRO A 17 3.83 -2.52 16.01
N LYS A 18 3.08 -1.59 16.60
CA LYS A 18 3.67 -0.40 17.25
C LYS A 18 4.64 -0.72 18.40
N GLY A 19 4.45 -1.86 19.08
CA GLY A 19 5.34 -2.33 20.14
C GLY A 19 6.56 -3.11 19.65
N PHE A 20 6.77 -3.20 18.34
CA PHE A 20 7.81 -4.05 17.77
C PHE A 20 9.21 -3.52 18.09
N ARG A 21 9.95 -4.30 18.88
CA ARG A 21 11.35 -4.02 19.23
C ARG A 21 12.24 -5.11 18.67
N ARG A 22 13.30 -4.72 17.96
CA ARG A 22 14.35 -5.63 17.48
C ARG A 22 15.64 -5.45 18.26
N ARG A 23 16.43 -6.52 18.29
CA ARG A 23 17.76 -6.55 18.91
C ARG A 23 18.89 -6.49 17.88
N THR A 24 18.59 -6.62 16.58
CA THR A 24 19.57 -6.63 15.49
C THR A 24 19.44 -5.40 14.61
N LEU A 25 20.52 -5.03 13.94
CA LEU A 25 20.52 -3.95 12.95
C LEU A 25 19.57 -4.26 11.80
N ILE A 26 18.91 -3.22 11.29
CA ILE A 26 18.03 -3.32 10.12
C ILE A 26 18.93 -3.28 8.87
N PRO A 27 18.83 -4.25 7.95
CA PRO A 27 19.53 -4.17 6.67
C PRO A 27 19.17 -2.86 5.96
N LYS A 28 20.15 -2.21 5.33
CA LYS A 28 19.94 -0.93 4.63
C LYS A 28 18.72 -0.87 3.67
N PRO A 29 18.39 -1.92 2.89
CA PRO A 29 17.24 -1.84 1.98
C PRO A 29 15.89 -2.02 2.71
N LEU A 30 15.85 -2.32 4.01
CA LEU A 30 14.62 -2.59 4.74
C LEU A 30 14.13 -1.34 5.47
N VAL A 31 12.90 -0.91 5.19
CA VAL A 31 12.21 0.16 5.90
C VAL A 31 11.06 -0.46 6.70
N LEU A 32 11.04 -0.17 8.00
CA LEU A 32 10.00 -0.64 8.91
C LEU A 32 9.00 0.48 9.19
N HIS A 33 7.73 0.16 9.01
CA HIS A 33 6.61 1.04 9.34
C HIS A 33 5.91 0.49 10.58
N GLN A 34 5.90 1.26 11.67
CA GLN A 34 5.25 0.84 12.92
C GLN A 34 3.77 1.23 12.91
N LYS A 35 2.91 0.27 12.58
CA LYS A 35 1.47 0.49 12.49
C LYS A 35 0.72 -0.81 12.76
N ASP A 36 -0.34 -0.71 13.55
CA ASP A 36 -1.24 -1.83 13.76
C ASP A 36 -2.22 -1.89 12.57
N LEU A 37 -2.31 -3.07 11.97
CA LEU A 37 -3.22 -3.36 10.87
C LEU A 37 -4.45 -4.09 11.40
N SER A 38 -5.61 -3.72 10.89
CA SER A 38 -6.81 -4.52 11.08
C SER A 38 -6.68 -5.87 10.35
N PRO A 39 -7.29 -6.98 10.83
CA PRO A 39 -7.17 -8.29 10.18
C PRO A 39 -7.60 -8.32 8.71
N ASP A 40 -8.51 -7.45 8.29
CA ASP A 40 -8.98 -7.29 6.90
C ASP A 40 -8.01 -6.47 6.02
N GLU A 41 -7.06 -5.77 6.62
CA GLU A 41 -6.03 -5.00 5.90
C GLU A 41 -4.82 -5.85 5.50
N ALA A 42 -4.73 -7.09 5.97
CA ALA A 42 -3.65 -8.01 5.65
C ALA A 42 -4.17 -9.43 5.34
N ARG A 43 -3.55 -10.10 4.37
CA ARG A 43 -3.86 -11.48 4.02
C ARG A 43 -2.62 -12.36 4.04
N ALA A 44 -2.81 -13.65 4.32
CA ALA A 44 -1.75 -14.63 4.24
C ALA A 44 -1.37 -14.90 2.78
N MET A 45 -0.08 -14.97 2.50
CA MET A 45 0.48 -15.31 1.20
C MET A 45 1.81 -16.03 1.40
N ARG A 46 1.92 -17.28 0.95
CA ARG A 46 3.17 -18.07 0.92
C ARG A 46 4.04 -17.95 2.19
N GLY A 47 3.43 -18.13 3.37
CA GLY A 47 4.15 -18.16 4.66
C GLY A 47 4.39 -16.79 5.30
N PHE A 48 3.92 -15.69 4.69
CA PHE A 48 3.95 -14.35 5.28
C PHE A 48 2.60 -13.65 5.16
N LYS A 49 2.43 -12.51 5.84
CA LYS A 49 1.27 -11.62 5.66
C LYS A 49 1.65 -10.47 4.74
N VAL A 50 0.77 -10.14 3.80
CA VAL A 50 0.87 -8.97 2.94
C VAL A 50 -0.33 -8.07 3.17
N THR A 51 -0.16 -6.77 2.99
CA THR A 51 -1.29 -5.84 2.91
C THR A 51 -2.24 -6.24 1.79
N THR A 52 -3.53 -5.94 1.90
CA THR A 52 -4.46 -6.05 0.76
C THR A 52 -4.11 -5.05 -0.34
N PRO A 53 -4.57 -5.23 -1.59
CA PRO A 53 -4.33 -4.24 -2.65
C PRO A 53 -4.81 -2.84 -2.25
N LEU A 54 -6.04 -2.74 -1.73
CA LEU A 54 -6.62 -1.48 -1.26
C LEU A 54 -5.78 -0.85 -0.15
N ARG A 55 -5.29 -1.66 0.79
CA ARG A 55 -4.43 -1.17 1.85
C ARG A 55 -3.06 -0.71 1.33
N THR A 56 -2.50 -1.44 0.37
CA THR A 56 -1.22 -1.10 -0.26
C THR A 56 -1.32 0.26 -0.96
N LEU A 57 -2.38 0.47 -1.74
CA LEU A 57 -2.65 1.77 -2.38
C LEU A 57 -2.84 2.89 -1.35
N PHE A 58 -3.58 2.63 -0.27
CA PHE A 58 -3.71 3.59 0.84
C PHE A 58 -2.36 3.94 1.46
N ASP A 59 -1.52 2.96 1.74
CA ASP A 59 -0.20 3.21 2.32
C ASP A 59 0.67 4.02 1.35
N LEU A 60 0.67 3.75 0.05
CA LEU A 60 1.41 4.54 -0.95
C LEU A 60 1.04 6.03 -0.94
N VAL A 61 -0.23 6.36 -0.69
CA VAL A 61 -0.70 7.75 -0.62
C VAL A 61 -0.47 8.37 0.75
N HIS A 62 -0.55 7.58 1.82
CA HIS A 62 -0.60 8.09 3.19
C HIS A 62 0.75 8.10 3.91
N SER A 63 1.73 7.34 3.44
CA SER A 63 3.00 7.19 4.14
C SER A 63 4.12 7.96 3.47
N GLU A 64 5.22 8.14 4.21
CA GLU A 64 6.54 8.52 3.67
C GLU A 64 7.18 7.41 2.81
N LEU A 65 6.40 6.41 2.37
CA LEU A 65 6.78 5.63 1.20
C LEU A 65 7.04 6.63 0.08
N GLU A 66 8.11 6.43 -0.68
CA GLU A 66 8.40 7.26 -1.86
C GLU A 66 7.12 7.29 -2.69
N VAL A 67 6.43 8.44 -2.66
CA VAL A 67 5.11 8.58 -3.29
C VAL A 67 5.35 8.32 -4.76
N PRO A 68 4.74 7.28 -5.34
CA PRO A 68 4.89 7.04 -6.76
C PRO A 68 4.36 8.26 -7.50
N ASP A 69 4.99 8.57 -8.64
CA ASP A 69 4.48 9.60 -9.55
C ASP A 69 2.96 9.41 -9.78
N SER A 70 2.24 10.50 -10.03
CA SER A 70 0.80 10.47 -10.17
C SER A 70 0.32 9.48 -11.23
N GLU A 71 1.08 9.35 -12.31
CA GLU A 71 0.83 8.37 -13.35
C GLU A 71 0.92 6.93 -12.84
N LEU A 72 1.92 6.62 -12.01
CA LEU A 72 2.10 5.29 -11.43
C LEU A 72 1.00 4.96 -10.41
N LEU A 73 0.53 5.95 -9.64
CA LEU A 73 -0.59 5.75 -8.72
C LEU A 73 -1.90 5.52 -9.49
N ASP A 74 -2.15 6.29 -10.54
CA ASP A 74 -3.32 6.12 -11.39
C ASP A 74 -3.31 4.76 -12.11
N GLN A 75 -2.14 4.36 -12.65
CA GLN A 75 -1.93 3.03 -13.22
C GLN A 75 -2.23 1.94 -12.18
N ALA A 76 -1.71 2.09 -10.95
CA ALA A 76 -1.92 1.15 -9.87
C ALA A 76 -3.39 0.97 -9.48
N ILE A 77 -4.15 2.06 -9.39
CA ILE A 77 -5.58 2.02 -9.10
C ILE A 77 -6.36 1.40 -10.26
N ARG A 78 -6.04 1.79 -11.51
CA ARG A 78 -6.68 1.25 -12.72
C ARG A 78 -6.44 -0.25 -12.85
N GLU A 79 -5.22 -0.71 -12.66
CA GLU A 79 -4.89 -2.13 -12.77
C GLU A 79 -5.52 -2.96 -11.66
N ALA A 80 -5.57 -2.42 -10.43
CA ALA A 80 -6.27 -3.08 -9.32
C ALA A 80 -7.76 -3.27 -9.61
N LEU A 81 -8.41 -2.27 -10.21
CA LEU A 81 -9.81 -2.35 -10.64
C LEU A 81 -9.99 -3.32 -11.81
N HIS A 82 -9.14 -3.21 -12.83
CA HIS A 82 -9.19 -4.01 -14.05
C HIS A 82 -9.02 -5.51 -13.76
N ARG A 83 -8.08 -5.87 -12.88
CA ARG A 83 -7.83 -7.26 -12.45
C ARG A 83 -8.79 -7.76 -11.38
N GLY A 84 -9.75 -6.94 -10.93
CA GLY A 84 -10.68 -7.31 -9.85
C GLY A 84 -10.00 -7.53 -8.50
N LEU A 85 -8.82 -6.93 -8.28
CA LEU A 85 -8.13 -6.94 -6.98
C LEU A 85 -8.84 -6.05 -5.95
N ILE A 86 -9.53 -5.02 -6.44
CA ILE A 86 -10.49 -4.19 -5.71
C ILE A 86 -11.68 -3.90 -6.62
N SER A 87 -12.85 -3.69 -6.03
CA SER A 87 -14.03 -3.19 -6.74
C SER A 87 -14.17 -1.68 -6.63
N ARG A 88 -14.93 -1.07 -7.56
CA ARG A 88 -15.27 0.37 -7.49
C ARG A 88 -16.04 0.72 -6.21
N SER A 89 -16.87 -0.19 -5.71
CA SER A 89 -17.65 0.03 -4.48
C SER A 89 -16.74 0.05 -3.25
N GLU A 90 -15.79 -0.89 -3.15
CA GLU A 90 -14.78 -0.91 -2.09
C GLU A 90 -13.90 0.33 -2.15
N LEU A 91 -13.44 0.73 -3.35
CA LEU A 91 -12.64 1.93 -3.52
C LEU A 91 -13.39 3.17 -2.98
N LYS A 92 -14.62 3.43 -3.43
CA LYS A 92 -15.40 4.62 -3.00
C LYS A 92 -15.69 4.66 -1.50
N LYS A 93 -15.79 3.51 -0.83
CA LYS A 93 -16.01 3.41 0.62
C LYS A 93 -14.72 3.42 1.44
N SER A 94 -13.57 3.41 0.78
CA SER A 94 -12.28 3.26 1.43
C SER A 94 -11.73 4.58 1.96
N LYS A 95 -10.80 4.47 2.92
CA LYS A 95 -9.98 5.59 3.39
C LYS A 95 -9.11 6.19 2.27
N LEU A 96 -8.75 5.39 1.26
CA LEU A 96 -7.99 5.85 0.10
C LEU A 96 -8.78 6.87 -0.71
N TRP A 97 -10.06 6.60 -0.98
CA TRP A 97 -10.89 7.54 -1.73
C TRP A 97 -11.02 8.89 -1.02
N SER A 98 -11.33 8.88 0.28
CA SER A 98 -11.37 10.10 1.08
C SER A 98 -10.03 10.85 1.12
N GLN A 99 -8.91 10.14 0.97
CA GLN A 99 -7.59 10.76 0.93
C GLN A 99 -7.30 11.41 -0.43
N LEU A 100 -7.65 10.73 -1.53
CA LEU A 100 -7.52 11.28 -2.89
C LEU A 100 -8.37 12.54 -3.07
N GLU A 101 -9.59 12.55 -2.54
CA GLU A 101 -10.47 13.73 -2.54
C GLU A 101 -9.81 14.93 -1.81
N LYS A 102 -9.22 14.70 -0.64
CA LYS A 102 -8.51 15.75 0.12
C LYS A 102 -7.31 16.33 -0.63
N MET A 103 -6.68 15.52 -1.48
CA MET A 103 -5.52 15.93 -2.28
C MET A 103 -5.93 16.64 -3.57
N ASN A 104 -7.23 16.88 -3.81
CA ASN A 104 -7.78 17.32 -5.09
C ASN A 104 -7.31 16.44 -6.26
N TRP A 105 -7.14 15.13 -6.01
CA TRP A 105 -6.67 14.20 -7.01
C TRP A 105 -7.77 13.90 -8.03
N SER A 106 -7.58 14.34 -9.26
CA SER A 106 -8.45 14.02 -10.37
C SER A 106 -7.88 12.86 -11.17
N PHE A 107 -8.66 11.79 -11.31
CA PHE A 107 -8.36 10.74 -12.28
C PHE A 107 -8.44 11.36 -13.66
N SER A 108 -7.31 11.45 -14.37
CA SER A 108 -7.28 11.91 -15.77
C SER A 108 -7.84 10.84 -16.69
#